data_AF-A0AAE5X4K4-F1
#
_entry.id   AF-A0AAE5X4K4-F1
#
_cell.length_a   1.000
_cell.length_b   1.000
_cell.length_c   1.000
_cell.angle_alpha   90.00
_cell.angle_beta   90.00
_cell.angle_gamma   90.00
#
_symmetry.space_group_name_H-M   'P 1'
#
loop_
_entity.id
_entity.type
_entity.pdbx_description
1 polymer ?
#
loop_
_entity_poly.entity_id
_entity_poly.type
_entity_poly.pdbx_seq_one_letter_code
_entity_poly.pdbx_strand_id
1 'polypeptide(L)' 'MRKRSEPHTFEQRLDEQRRRLEEELARLPDGGQREAVVARLEQLKTAAEMHGFLMLREAAAASR' A
#
# COMPACT_ATOMS: atom_id res chain seq x y z
N MET A 1 30.74 10.69 1.84
CA MET A 1 29.34 11.16 1.97
C MET A 1 28.44 9.95 2.16
N ARG A 2 27.70 9.84 3.27
CA ARG A 2 26.73 8.74 3.47
C ARG A 2 25.56 8.96 2.52
N LYS A 3 25.39 8.09 1.51
CA LYS A 3 24.16 8.03 0.71
C LYS A 3 23.02 7.69 1.68
N ARG A 4 22.22 8.69 2.08
CA ARG A 4 20.92 8.43 2.66
C ARG A 4 20.03 8.07 1.48
N SER A 5 19.58 6.81 1.41
CA SER A 5 18.50 6.42 0.52
C SER A 5 17.34 7.40 0.73
N GLU A 6 16.71 7.86 -0.35
CA GLU A 6 15.53 8.72 -0.24
C GLU A 6 14.49 8.07 0.70
N PRO A 7 13.79 8.87 1.53
CA PRO A 7 12.71 8.33 2.35
C PRO A 7 11.71 7.64 1.44
N HIS A 8 11.34 6.38 1.74
CA HIS A 8 10.31 5.71 0.98
C HIS A 8 9.04 6.56 0.98
N THR A 9 8.43 6.79 -0.18
CA THR A 9 7.13 7.45 -0.27
C THR A 9 6.06 6.56 0.36
N PHE A 10 4.89 7.13 0.67
CA PHE A 10 3.76 6.35 1.17
C PHE A 10 3.38 5.22 0.19
N GLU A 11 3.34 5.53 -1.10
CA GLU A 11 3.06 4.58 -2.18
C GLU A 11 4.10 3.46 -2.24
N GLN A 12 5.39 3.79 -2.15
CA GLN A 12 6.47 2.78 -2.12
C GLN A 12 6.34 1.82 -0.94
N ARG A 13 5.99 2.33 0.25
CA ARG A 13 5.75 1.46 1.42
C ARG A 13 4.52 0.58 1.23
N LEU A 14 3.48 1.13 0.61
CA LEU A 14 2.23 0.42 0.36
C LEU A 14 2.45 -0.74 -0.64
N ASP A 15 3.19 -0.48 -1.71
CA ASP A 15 3.56 -1.49 -2.71
C ASP A 15 4.48 -2.57 -2.13
N GLU A 16 5.47 -2.19 -1.32
CA GLU A 16 6.33 -3.16 -0.65
C GLU A 16 5.53 -4.07 0.29
N GLN A 17 4.61 -3.50 1.08
CA GLN A 17 3.75 -4.28 1.96
C GLN A 17 2.80 -5.19 1.17
N ARG A 18 2.21 -4.69 0.08
CA ARG A 18 1.34 -5.47 -0.81
C ARG A 18 2.09 -6.67 -1.38
N ARG A 19 3.29 -6.46 -1.92
CA ARG A 19 4.12 -7.53 -2.49
C ARG A 19 4.44 -8.62 -1.46
N ARG A 20 4.78 -8.23 -0.22
CA ARG A 20 5.04 -9.18 0.86
C ARG A 20 3.81 -10.04 1.18
N LEU A 21 2.62 -9.43 1.23
CA LEU A 21 1.36 -10.15 1.49
C LEU A 21 0.96 -11.04 0.31
N GLU A 22 1.20 -10.62 -0.93
CA GLU A 22 0.97 -11.46 -2.13
C GLU A 22 1.90 -12.69 -2.12
N GLU A 23 3.19 -12.50 -1.77
CA GLU A 23 4.14 -13.60 -1.60
C GLU A 23 3.74 -14.56 -0.47
N GLU A 24 3.21 -14.04 0.64
CA GLU A 24 2.68 -14.84 1.76
C GLU A 24 1.43 -15.62 1.33
N LEU A 25 0.50 -14.97 0.63
CA LEU A 25 -0.73 -15.59 0.13
C LEU A 25 -0.43 -16.75 -0.83
N ALA A 26 0.61 -16.64 -1.66
CA ALA A 26 1.03 -17.70 -2.56
C ALA A 26 1.55 -18.95 -1.83
N ARG A 27 2.01 -18.80 -0.57
CA ARG A 27 2.58 -19.89 0.24
C ARG A 27 1.57 -20.48 1.24
N LEU A 28 0.49 -19.77 1.53
CA LEU A 28 -0.51 -20.21 2.50
C LEU A 28 -1.53 -21.18 1.88
N PRO A 29 -1.82 -22.30 2.56
CA PRO A 29 -2.94 -23.16 2.20
C PRO A 29 -4.27 -22.43 2.44
N ASP A 30 -5.33 -22.94 1.83
CA ASP A 30 -6.67 -22.41 2.06
C ASP A 30 -7.07 -22.53 3.55
N GLY A 31 -7.66 -21.46 4.08
CA GLY A 31 -8.08 -21.37 5.48
C GLY A 31 -8.02 -19.95 6.04
N GLY A 32 -8.30 -19.80 7.34
CA GLY A 32 -8.47 -18.49 7.98
C GLY A 32 -7.24 -17.57 7.91
N GLN A 33 -6.02 -18.13 7.82
CA GLN A 33 -4.81 -17.32 7.62
C GLN A 33 -4.78 -16.69 6.22
N ARG A 34 -5.15 -17.44 5.19
CA ARG A 34 -5.28 -16.95 3.82
C ARG A 34 -6.33 -15.86 3.72
N GLU A 35 -7.49 -16.06 4.36
CA GLU A 35 -8.57 -15.05 4.42
C GLU A 35 -8.11 -13.76 5.12
N ALA A 36 -7.35 -13.86 6.21
CA ALA A 36 -6.81 -12.69 6.89
C ALA A 36 -5.83 -11.90 6.01
N VAL A 37 -4.98 -12.58 5.24
CA VAL A 37 -4.05 -11.94 4.29
C VAL A 37 -4.82 -11.26 3.15
N VAL A 38 -5.86 -11.90 2.61
CA VAL A 38 -6.75 -11.30 1.60
C VAL A 38 -7.43 -10.05 2.15
N ALA A 39 -8.00 -10.11 3.36
CA ALA A 39 -8.63 -8.95 3.99
C ALA A 39 -7.63 -7.80 4.19
N ARG A 40 -6.37 -8.11 4.51
CA ARG A 40 -5.31 -7.10 4.65
C ARG A 40 -4.92 -6.47 3.32
N LEU A 41 -4.91 -7.23 2.22
CA LEU A 41 -4.69 -6.71 0.87
C LEU A 41 -5.80 -5.74 0.45
N GLU A 42 -7.07 -6.05 0.75
CA GLU A 42 -8.20 -5.15 0.47
C GLU A 42 -8.11 -3.83 1.26
N GLN A 43 -7.64 -3.88 2.52
CA GLN A 43 -7.38 -2.67 3.31
C GLN A 43 -6.30 -1.79 2.68
N LEU A 44 -5.23 -2.39 2.16
CA LEU A 44 -4.17 -1.64 1.48
C LEU A 44 -4.67 -0.98 0.20
N LYS A 45 -5.48 -1.69 -0.59
CA LYS A 45 -6.12 -1.14 -1.79
C LYS A 45 -6.99 0.07 -1.44
N THR A 46 -7.85 -0.06 -0.44
CA THR A 46 -8.70 1.05 0.05
C THR A 46 -7.85 2.25 0.48
N ALA A 47 -6.75 2.01 1.20
CA ALA A 47 -5.85 3.08 1.63
C ALA A 47 -5.17 3.79 0.44
N ALA A 48 -4.81 3.07 -0.62
CA ALA A 48 -4.26 3.64 -1.84
C ALA A 48 -5.28 4.56 -2.54
N GLU A 49 -6.52 4.09 -2.67
CA GLU A 49 -7.62 4.86 -3.27
C GLU A 49 -7.91 6.14 -2.48
N MET A 50 -7.97 6.05 -1.15
CA MET A 50 -8.13 7.22 -0.28
C MET A 50 -6.98 8.22 -0.43
N HIS A 51 -5.73 7.75 -0.48
CA HIS A 51 -4.58 8.61 -0.70
C HIS A 51 -4.67 9.32 -2.06
N GLY A 52 -4.99 8.60 -3.13
CA GLY A 52 -5.20 9.19 -4.46
C GLY A 52 -6.27 10.26 -4.46
N PHE A 53 -7.41 10.01 -3.81
CA PHE A 53 -8.49 11.00 -3.67
C PHE A 53 -8.05 12.27 -2.91
N LEU A 54 -7.30 12.10 -1.82
CA LEU A 54 -6.80 13.23 -1.03
C LEU A 54 -5.79 14.07 -1.81
N MET A 55 -4.83 13.44 -2.50
CA MET A 55 -3.84 14.14 -3.31
C MET A 55 -4.47 14.90 -4.49
N LEU A 56 -5.48 14.32 -5.13
CA LEU A 56 -6.24 15.00 -6.19
C LEU A 56 -6.93 16.26 -5.66
N ARG A 57 -7.54 16.16 -4.47
CA ARG A 57 -8.19 17.31 -3.81
C ARG A 57 -7.17 18.40 -3.44
N GLU A 58 -6.01 18.03 -2.93
CA GLU A 58 -4.95 18.98 -2.58
C GLU A 58 -4.41 19.71 -3.82
N ALA A 59 -4.17 18.99 -4.93
CA ALA A 59 -3.77 19.60 -6.20
C ALA A 59 -4.81 20.61 -6.72
N ALA A 60 -6.10 20.27 -6.62
CA ALA A 60 -7.20 21.17 -7.02
C ALA A 60 -7.36 22.38 -6.07
N ALA A 61 -6.93 22.27 -4.82
CA ALA A 61 -6.91 23.39 -3.87
C ALA A 61 -5.71 24.30 -4.09
N ALA A 62 -4.55 23.75 -4.43
CA ALA A 62 -3.31 24.51 -4.71
C ALA A 62 -3.36 25.30 -6.03
N SER A 63 -4.31 24.99 -6.91
CA SER A 63 -4.50 25.67 -8.20
C SER A 63 -5.48 26.86 -8.14
N ARG A 64 -5.93 27.25 -6.94
CA ARG A 64 -6.84 28.37 -6.67
C ARG A 64 -6.12 29.52 -5.99
#